data_AF-A0A9E1HT49-F1
#
_entry.id   AF-A0A9E1HT49-F1
#
_cell.length_a   1.000
_cell.length_b   1.000
_cell.length_c   1.000
_cell.angle_alpha   90.00
_cell.angle_beta   90.00
_cell.angle_gamma   90.00
#
_symmetry.space_group_name_H-M   'P 1'
#
loop_
_entity.id
_entity.type
_entity.pdbx_description
1 polymer ?
#
loop_
_entity_poly.entity_id
_entity_poly.type
_entity_poly.pdbx_seq_one_letter_code
_entity_poly.pdbx_strand_id
1 'polypeptide(L)'
;MYYVNSIPSKSGDYGNPMGQPFPDCVILPDELLSAYIEAKGFVIPTVKNGVMQSLEVNQEALDAYNKEYPEWEPEPTETEKLQAEVAHLKAQNELQAQHQTFLEDCLLEMGSIVYA
;
A
#
# COMPACT_ATOMS: atom_id res chain seq x y z
N MET A 1 -6.48 -11.37 22.54
CA MET A 1 -5.93 -10.61 23.70
C MET A 1 -4.43 -10.48 23.50
N TYR A 2 -3.96 -9.25 23.44
CA TYR A 2 -2.57 -8.92 23.19
C TYR A 2 -2.00 -8.10 24.34
N TYR A 3 -0.68 -8.05 24.43
CA TYR A 3 0.06 -7.34 25.46
C TYR A 3 1.01 -6.34 24.83
N VAL A 4 0.99 -5.10 25.30
CA VAL A 4 1.86 -4.02 24.84
C VAL A 4 2.59 -3.40 26.02
N ASN A 5 3.65 -2.64 25.76
CA ASN A 5 4.40 -2.00 26.83
C ASN A 5 3.50 -1.02 27.60
N SER A 6 3.72 -0.84 28.90
CA SER A 6 3.02 0.22 29.65
C SER A 6 3.57 1.61 29.38
N ILE A 7 4.82 1.69 28.93
CA ILE A 7 5.57 2.93 28.75
C ILE A 7 6.02 2.99 27.28
N PRO A 8 5.81 4.13 26.59
CA PRO A 8 6.29 4.29 25.23
C PRO A 8 7.81 4.36 25.18
N SER A 9 8.37 4.00 24.02
CA SER A 9 9.78 4.13 23.71
C SER A 9 10.19 5.62 23.66
N LYS A 10 11.50 5.89 23.48
CA LYS A 10 11.99 7.27 23.27
C LYS A 10 11.37 7.96 22.06
N SER A 11 10.95 7.18 21.06
CA SER A 11 10.29 7.69 19.86
C SER A 11 8.80 7.96 20.09
N GLY A 12 8.21 7.48 21.18
CA GLY A 12 6.79 7.64 21.49
C GLY A 12 5.91 6.46 21.09
N ASP A 13 6.49 5.38 20.55
CA ASP A 13 5.76 4.16 20.19
C ASP A 13 5.71 3.15 21.35
N TYR A 14 4.60 2.43 21.47
CA TYR A 14 4.42 1.38 22.49
C TYR A 14 4.95 0.01 22.06
N GLY A 15 5.53 -0.09 20.86
CA GLY A 15 6.03 -1.33 20.26
C GLY A 15 4.95 -2.27 19.75
N ASN A 16 5.36 -3.43 19.24
CA ASN A 16 4.43 -4.41 18.66
C ASN A 16 3.66 -5.21 19.73
N PRO A 17 2.38 -5.52 19.48
CA PRO A 17 1.58 -6.34 20.39
C PRO A 17 2.12 -7.77 20.44
N MET A 18 2.29 -8.29 21.66
CA MET A 18 2.76 -9.65 21.94
C MET A 18 1.59 -10.55 22.33
N GLY A 19 1.64 -11.82 21.90
CA GLY A 19 0.62 -12.83 22.27
C GLY A 19 0.82 -13.44 23.66
N GLN A 20 1.93 -13.11 24.34
CA GLN A 20 2.26 -13.61 25.68
C GLN A 20 2.42 -12.43 26.65
N PRO A 21 1.99 -12.58 27.92
CA PRO A 21 2.17 -11.55 28.93
C PRO A 21 3.65 -11.42 29.30
N PHE A 22 4.05 -10.19 29.63
CA PHE A 22 5.41 -9.87 30.06
C PHE A 22 5.38 -8.86 31.23
N PRO A 23 6.50 -8.66 31.97
CA PRO A 23 6.54 -7.71 33.07
C PRO A 23 6.15 -6.30 32.61
N ASP A 24 5.33 -5.61 33.40
CA ASP A 24 4.85 -4.25 33.10
C ASP A 24 4.09 -4.12 31.76
N CYS A 25 3.36 -5.16 31.36
CA CYS A 25 2.49 -5.12 30.18
C CYS A 25 1.10 -4.54 30.47
N VAL A 26 0.53 -3.88 29.46
CA VAL A 26 -0.89 -3.49 29.40
C VAL A 26 -1.63 -4.43 28.47
N ILE A 27 -2.83 -4.82 28.87
CA ILE A 27 -3.71 -5.66 28.04
C ILE A 27 -4.34 -4.79 26.96
N LEU A 28 -4.10 -5.16 25.70
CA LEU A 28 -4.75 -4.61 24.52
C LEU A 28 -5.91 -5.53 24.09
N PRO A 29 -7.16 -5.05 24.15
CA PRO A 29 -8.32 -5.76 23.62
C PRO A 29 -8.23 -5.92 22.09
N ASP A 30 -8.76 -7.02 21.55
CA ASP A 30 -8.77 -7.26 20.09
C ASP A 30 -9.55 -6.17 19.32
N GLU A 31 -10.57 -5.58 19.93
CA GLU A 31 -11.36 -4.48 19.34
C GLU A 31 -10.49 -3.26 19.00
N LEU A 32 -9.44 -3.02 19.79
CA LEU A 32 -8.52 -1.90 19.64
C LEU A 32 -7.25 -2.29 18.87
N LEU A 33 -7.06 -3.58 18.58
CA LEU A 33 -5.85 -4.09 17.93
C LEU A 33 -5.64 -3.49 16.54
N SER A 34 -6.70 -3.47 15.71
CA SER A 34 -6.60 -2.96 14.34
C SER A 34 -6.16 -1.49 14.32
N ALA A 35 -6.79 -0.66 15.15
CA ALA A 35 -6.45 0.76 15.24
C ALA A 35 -5.05 0.99 15.83
N TYR A 36 -4.63 0.13 16.77
CA TYR A 36 -3.27 0.17 17.31
C TYR A 36 -2.19 -0.16 16.26
N ILE A 37 -2.45 -1.19 15.43
CA ILE A 37 -1.53 -1.59 14.34
C ILE A 37 -1.45 -0.50 13.27
N GLU A 38 -2.59 0.09 12.90
CA GLU A 38 -2.65 1.19 11.94
C GLU A 38 -1.87 2.41 12.42
N ALA A 39 -1.95 2.71 13.72
CA ALA A 39 -1.16 3.76 14.37
C ALA A 39 0.33 3.39 14.56
N LYS A 40 0.79 2.21 14.13
CA LYS A 40 2.17 1.70 14.31
C LYS A 40 2.65 1.76 15.78
N GLY A 41 1.71 1.68 16.74
CA GLY A 41 1.99 1.83 18.18
C GLY A 41 2.16 3.27 18.68
N PHE A 42 2.01 4.29 17.82
CA PHE A 42 1.95 5.71 18.21
C PHE A 42 0.55 6.09 18.67
N VAL A 43 0.22 5.66 19.88
CA VAL A 43 -1.09 5.90 20.48
C VAL A 43 -0.95 6.63 21.81
N ILE A 44 -2.00 7.32 22.23
CA ILE A 44 -2.18 7.87 23.58
C ILE A 44 -3.23 6.97 24.25
N PRO A 45 -2.81 5.92 24.97
CA PRO A 45 -3.73 4.95 25.54
C PRO A 45 -4.34 5.48 26.84
N THR A 46 -5.65 5.31 27.00
CA THR A 46 -6.32 5.47 28.30
C THR A 46 -6.41 4.11 28.98
N VAL A 47 -5.53 3.88 29.95
CA VAL A 47 -5.43 2.61 30.68
C VAL A 47 -6.18 2.69 32.01
N LYS A 48 -7.05 1.72 32.28
CA LYS A 48 -7.68 1.53 33.61
C LYS A 48 -7.46 0.10 34.06
N ASN A 49 -6.97 -0.08 35.29
CA ASN A 49 -6.69 -1.39 35.88
C ASN A 49 -5.77 -2.29 35.02
N GLY A 50 -4.80 -1.71 34.31
CA GLY A 50 -3.89 -2.47 33.44
C GLY A 50 -4.49 -2.93 32.11
N VAL A 51 -5.71 -2.48 31.78
CA VAL A 51 -6.38 -2.75 30.49
C VAL A 51 -6.55 -1.46 29.72
N MET A 52 -6.18 -1.47 28.44
CA MET A 52 -6.38 -0.35 27.52
C MET A 52 -7.88 -0.24 27.19
N GLN A 53 -8.50 0.88 27.58
CA GLN A 53 -9.95 1.09 27.43
C GLN A 53 -10.28 1.87 26.16
N SER A 54 -9.41 2.82 25.80
CA SER A 54 -9.43 3.54 24.53
C SER A 54 -8.01 3.87 24.11
N LEU A 55 -7.83 4.10 22.81
CA LEU A 55 -6.62 4.63 22.23
C LEU A 55 -6.98 5.81 21.34
N GLU A 56 -6.18 6.86 21.42
CA GLU A 56 -6.19 7.96 20.46
C GLU A 56 -4.88 7.92 19.67
N VAL A 57 -4.93 8.16 18.37
CA VAL A 57 -3.71 8.14 17.54
C VAL A 57 -2.90 9.41 17.81
N ASN A 58 -1.62 9.26 18.13
CA ASN A 58 -0.70 10.38 18.21
C ASN A 58 -0.23 10.75 16.80
N GLN A 59 -1.05 11.53 16.09
CA GLN A 59 -0.79 11.87 14.68
C GLN A 59 0.54 12.62 14.51
N GLU A 60 0.92 13.48 15.46
CA GLU A 60 2.18 14.24 15.38
C GLU A 60 3.41 13.31 15.41
N ALA A 61 3.42 12.33 16.32
CA ALA A 61 4.50 11.35 16.41
C ALA A 61 4.50 10.39 15.20
N LEU A 62 3.32 9.98 14.75
CA LEU A 62 3.17 9.12 13.57
C LEU A 62 3.64 9.83 12.29
N ASP A 63 3.31 11.11 12.11
CA ASP A 63 3.72 11.91 10.96
C ASP A 63 5.23 12.19 10.98
N ALA A 64 5.80 12.48 12.16
CA ALA A 64 7.24 12.63 12.33
C ALA A 64 7.97 11.33 11.96
N TYR A 65 7.45 10.18 12.41
CA TYR A 65 7.99 8.87 12.06
C TYR A 65 7.86 8.58 10.57
N ASN A 66 6.69 8.79 9.95
CA ASN A 66 6.48 8.57 8.52
C ASN A 66 7.33 9.51 7.65
N LYS A 67 7.65 10.71 8.14
CA LYS A 67 8.55 11.64 7.46
C LYS A 67 10.01 11.16 7.50
N GLU A 68 10.43 10.56 8.61
CA GLU A 68 11.78 10.03 8.78
C GLU A 68 11.95 8.64 8.11
N TYR A 69 10.87 7.85 8.09
CA TYR A 69 10.76 6.53 7.49
C TYR A 69 9.61 6.50 6.49
N PRO A 70 9.78 7.14 5.31
CA PRO A 70 8.78 7.04 4.25
C PRO A 70 8.54 5.57 3.89
N GLU A 71 7.28 5.17 3.78
CA GLU A 71 6.95 3.85 3.27
C GLU A 71 7.50 3.73 1.85
N TRP A 72 8.41 2.78 1.67
CA TRP A 72 8.86 2.41 0.34
C TRP A 72 7.68 1.75 -0.37
N GLU A 73 7.27 2.31 -1.51
CA GLU A 73 6.33 1.61 -2.37
C GLU A 73 6.89 0.22 -2.68
N PRO A 74 6.10 -0.86 -2.52
CA PRO A 74 6.56 -2.18 -2.88
C PRO A 74 6.97 -2.17 -4.36
N GLU A 75 8.12 -2.76 -4.67
CA GLU A 75 8.49 -2.92 -6.07
C GLU A 75 7.37 -3.68 -6.81
N PRO A 76 7.00 -3.24 -8.03
CA PRO A 76 5.97 -3.92 -8.78
C PRO A 76 6.36 -5.38 -8.96
N THR A 77 5.40 -6.25 -8.69
CA THR A 77 5.57 -7.70 -8.84
C THR A 77 5.92 -8.04 -10.28
N GLU A 78 6.58 -9.17 -10.49
CA GLU A 78 6.91 -9.65 -11.84
C GLU A 78 5.64 -9.77 -12.71
N THR A 79 4.52 -10.17 -12.11
CA THR A 79 3.21 -10.23 -12.76
C THR A 79 2.71 -8.86 -13.22
N GLU A 80 2.85 -7.82 -12.41
CA GLU A 80 2.45 -6.46 -12.79
C GLU A 80 3.34 -5.90 -13.91
N LYS A 81 4.64 -6.17 -13.86
CA LYS A 81 5.59 -5.81 -14.92
C LYS A 81 5.22 -6.48 -16.25
N LEU A 82 4.94 -7.78 -16.23
CA LEU A 82 4.52 -8.53 -17.41
C LEU A 82 3.17 -8.05 -17.96
N GLN A 83 2.22 -7.70 -17.10
CA GLN A 83 0.94 -7.16 -17.53
C GLN A 83 1.09 -5.80 -18.22
N ALA A 84 1.94 -4.92 -17.69
CA ALA A 84 2.25 -3.64 -18.31
C ALA A 84 2.94 -3.82 -19.68
N GLU A 85 3.87 -4.76 -19.79
CA GLU A 85 4.54 -5.08 -21.06
C GLU A 85 3.57 -5.66 -22.09
N VAL A 86 2.69 -6.59 -21.69
CA VAL A 86 1.65 -7.13 -22.57
C VAL A 86 0.69 -6.03 -23.05
N ALA A 87 0.30 -5.10 -22.18
CA ALA A 87 -0.54 -3.97 -22.56
C ALA A 87 0.17 -3.08 -23.59
N HIS A 88 1.45 -2.78 -23.38
CA HIS A 88 2.26 -2.00 -24.31
C HIS A 88 2.40 -2.71 -25.67
N LEU A 89 2.75 -4.00 -25.68
CA LEU A 89 2.92 -4.79 -26.90
C LEU A 89 1.62 -4.92 -27.69
N LYS A 90 0.47 -5.10 -27.00
CA LYS A 90 -0.84 -5.11 -27.66
C LYS A 90 -1.14 -3.79 -28.35
N ALA A 91 -0.91 -2.66 -27.67
CA ALA A 91 -1.11 -1.35 -28.25
C ALA A 91 -0.21 -1.12 -29.48
N GLN A 92 1.04 -1.58 -29.42
CA GLN A 92 1.96 -1.51 -30.56
C GLN A 92 1.47 -2.35 -31.75
N ASN A 93 1.02 -3.59 -31.51
CA ASN A 93 0.49 -4.46 -32.55
C ASN A 93 -0.79 -3.89 -33.19
N GLU A 94 -1.69 -3.31 -32.39
CA GLU A 94 -2.90 -2.66 -32.91
C GLU A 94 -2.57 -1.46 -33.80
N LEU A 95 -1.61 -0.63 -33.39
CA LEU A 95 -1.16 0.50 -34.20
C LEU A 95 -0.48 0.06 -35.51
N GLN A 96 0.30 -1.02 -35.47
CA GLN A 96 0.86 -1.63 -36.68
C GLN A 96 -0.22 -2.18 -37.61
N ALA A 97 -1.24 -2.85 -37.06
CA ALA A 97 -2.36 -3.36 -37.84
C ALA A 97 -3.14 -2.22 -38.51
N GLN A 98 -3.43 -1.14 -37.79
CA GLN A 98 -4.07 0.06 -38.36
C GLN A 98 -3.25 0.67 -39.49
N HIS A 99 -1.93 0.79 -39.30
CA HIS A 99 -1.05 1.32 -40.34
C HIS A 99 -1.03 0.43 -41.58
N GLN A 100 -1.02 -0.89 -41.40
CA GLN A 100 -1.11 -1.83 -42.52
C GLN A 100 -2.44 -1.70 -43.27
N THR A 101 -3.58 -1.68 -42.55
CA THR A 101 -4.89 -1.48 -43.17
C THR A 101 -4.95 -0.17 -43.96
N PHE A 102 -4.43 0.93 -43.40
CA PHE A 102 -4.38 2.22 -44.08
C PHE A 102 -3.59 2.16 -45.40
N LEU A 103 -2.44 1.49 -45.40
CA LEU A 103 -1.63 1.34 -46.62
C LEU A 103 -2.34 0.47 -47.67
N GLU A 104 -3.01 -0.61 -47.23
CA GLU A 104 -3.80 -1.47 -48.13
C GLU A 104 -4.95 -0.70 -48.77
N ASP A 105 -5.70 0.10 -48.00
CA ASP A 105 -6.79 0.94 -48.49
C ASP A 105 -6.29 1.98 -49.50
N CYS A 106 -5.15 2.63 -49.22
CA CYS A 106 -4.53 3.61 -50.12
C CYS A 106 -4.10 2.97 -51.45
N LEU A 107 -3.54 1.76 -51.42
CA LEU A 107 -3.18 1.03 -52.63
C LEU A 107 -4.42 0.62 -53.45
N LEU A 108 -5.50 0.22 -52.78
CA LEU A 108 -6.76 -0.13 -53.42
C LEU A 108 -7.41 1.08 -54.13
N GLU A 109 -7.37 2.26 -53.49
CA GLU A 109 -7.85 3.51 -54.07
C GLU A 109 -7.05 3.90 -55.32
N MET A 110 -5.71 3.87 -55.23
CA MET A 110 -4.84 4.18 -56.37
C MET A 110 -5.00 3.18 -57.52
N GLY A 111 -5.15 1.89 -57.21
CA GLY A 111 -5.43 0.86 -58.22
C GLY A 111 -6.75 1.07 -58.95
N SER A 112 -7.77 1.54 -58.23
CA SER A 112 -9.09 1.85 -58.81
C SER A 112 -9.05 3.06 -59.74
N ILE A 113 -8.18 4.05 -59.48
CA ILE A 113 -7.98 5.22 -60.35
C ILE A 113 -7.22 4.85 -61.63
N VAL A 114 -6.25 3.93 -61.55
CA VAL A 114 -5.39 3.56 -62.70
C VAL A 114 -6.09 2.61 -63.68
N TYR A 115 -7.03 1.79 -63.22
CA TYR A 115 -7.73 0.78 -64.03
C TYR A 115 -9.21 1.12 -64.35
N ALA A 116 -9.67 2.34 -64.05
CA ALA A 116 -10.98 2.88 -64.46
C ALA A 116 -10.91 3.60 -65.81
#